data_AF-A0A951IYC1-F1
#
_entry.id   AF-A0A951IYC1-F1
#
_cell.length_a   1.000
_cell.length_b   1.000
_cell.length_c   1.000
_cell.angle_alpha   90.00
_cell.angle_beta   90.00
_cell.angle_gamma   90.00
#
_symmetry.space_group_name_H-M   'P 1'
#
loop_
_entity.id
_entity.type
_entity.pdbx_description
1 polymer ?
#
loop_
_entity_poly.entity_id
_entity_poly.type
_entity_poly.pdbx_seq_one_letter_code
_entity_poly.pdbx_strand_id
1 'polypeptide(L)'
;MKKLIYTLAFLVLISCNEDQSDPLYTDNEVEYTLFKASDFDYTGVLKVREMMGGELELEIQLEGQRGEEPYFFPAHLHFGTYDAVDAPMAHMLDPVDIRTLRSTTILGRLSNQESLDFDGFKNLDGHIKVHLADSGPEYQVILVAGNIGANDNNPGSFDSENMTLCSPYF
;
A
#
# COMPACT_ATOMS: atom_id res chain seq x y z
N MET A 1 -58.23 -21.10 -33.78
CA MET A 1 -57.55 -20.27 -32.76
C MET A 1 -56.25 -20.98 -32.37
N LYS A 2 -55.11 -20.50 -32.88
CA LYS A 2 -53.79 -21.16 -32.75
C LYS A 2 -53.29 -21.02 -31.31
N LYS A 3 -52.94 -22.13 -30.65
CA LYS A 3 -52.30 -22.14 -29.33
C LYS A 3 -50.79 -21.96 -29.53
N LEU A 4 -50.27 -20.88 -28.98
CA LEU A 4 -48.86 -20.50 -29.02
C LEU A 4 -48.18 -21.14 -27.80
N ILE A 5 -47.30 -22.12 -28.04
CA ILE A 5 -46.48 -22.77 -27.01
C ILE A 5 -45.14 -22.03 -27.01
N TYR A 6 -44.85 -21.29 -25.94
CA TYR A 6 -43.55 -20.69 -25.71
C TYR A 6 -42.67 -21.69 -24.95
N THR A 7 -41.73 -22.31 -25.65
CA THR A 7 -40.65 -23.10 -25.04
C THR A 7 -39.58 -22.14 -24.52
N LEU A 8 -39.46 -22.05 -23.20
CA LEU A 8 -38.41 -21.32 -22.49
C LEU A 8 -37.10 -22.09 -22.62
N ALA A 9 -36.17 -21.60 -23.45
CA ALA A 9 -34.82 -22.14 -23.59
C ALA A 9 -33.98 -21.70 -22.38
N PHE A 10 -33.55 -22.68 -21.58
CA PHE A 10 -32.67 -22.50 -20.43
C PHE A 10 -31.23 -22.28 -20.95
N LEU A 11 -30.76 -21.03 -20.93
CA LEU A 11 -29.38 -20.67 -21.28
C LEU A 11 -28.53 -20.83 -20.01
N VAL A 12 -27.79 -21.93 -19.91
CA VAL A 12 -26.78 -22.12 -18.86
C VAL A 12 -25.54 -21.34 -19.28
N LEU A 13 -25.38 -20.13 -18.74
CA LEU A 13 -24.11 -19.42 -18.82
C LEU A 13 -23.17 -20.01 -17.76
N ILE A 14 -22.19 -20.76 -18.24
CA ILE A 14 -21.06 -21.28 -17.49
C ILE A 14 -20.24 -20.07 -17.05
N SER A 15 -20.18 -19.83 -15.73
CA SER A 15 -19.24 -18.89 -15.12
C SER A 15 -17.83 -19.49 -15.20
N CYS A 16 -16.91 -18.84 -15.91
CA CYS A 16 -15.49 -19.14 -15.78
C CYS A 16 -15.03 -18.59 -14.43
N ASN A 17 -14.68 -19.46 -13.48
CA ASN A 17 -13.81 -19.04 -12.39
C ASN A 17 -12.40 -18.91 -12.96
N GLU A 18 -11.90 -17.68 -13.08
CA GLU A 18 -10.48 -17.42 -13.30
C GLU A 18 -9.72 -17.59 -11.97
N ASP A 19 -9.72 -18.81 -11.41
CA ASP A 19 -8.83 -19.18 -10.31
C ASP A 19 -7.46 -19.55 -10.91
N GLN A 20 -6.81 -18.59 -11.57
CA GLN A 20 -5.46 -18.76 -12.08
C GLN A 20 -4.50 -18.07 -11.10
N SER A 21 -3.98 -18.84 -10.15
CA SER A 21 -2.91 -18.38 -9.26
C SER A 21 -1.71 -17.94 -10.11
N ASP A 22 -1.21 -16.74 -9.83
CA ASP A 22 -0.02 -16.20 -10.50
C ASP A 22 1.19 -17.04 -10.05
N PRO A 23 1.91 -17.71 -10.97
CA PRO A 23 2.99 -18.62 -10.61
C PRO A 23 4.18 -17.94 -9.91
N LEU A 24 4.21 -16.61 -9.82
CA LEU A 24 5.24 -15.85 -9.12
C LEU A 24 4.99 -15.74 -7.61
N TYR A 25 3.74 -15.87 -7.16
CA TYR A 25 3.34 -15.62 -5.78
C TYR A 25 2.82 -16.88 -5.09
N THR A 26 2.94 -16.88 -3.76
CA THR A 26 2.14 -17.79 -2.92
C THR A 26 0.71 -17.26 -2.82
N ASP A 27 -0.16 -17.95 -2.08
CA ASP A 27 -1.51 -17.45 -1.78
C ASP A 27 -1.53 -16.42 -0.63
N ASN A 28 -0.37 -16.07 -0.07
CA ASN A 28 -0.27 -15.13 1.06
C ASN A 28 -0.24 -13.68 0.56
N GLU A 29 -1.31 -12.95 0.90
CA GLU A 29 -1.39 -11.51 0.69
C GLU A 29 -2.09 -10.79 1.86
N VAL A 30 -1.76 -9.51 2.04
CA VAL A 30 -2.42 -8.62 2.99
C VAL A 30 -2.46 -7.20 2.45
N GLU A 31 -3.53 -6.46 2.74
CA GLU A 31 -3.71 -5.07 2.33
C GLU A 31 -3.88 -4.17 3.55
N TYR A 32 -3.31 -2.96 3.45
CA TYR A 32 -3.42 -1.90 4.45
C TYR A 32 -3.86 -0.61 3.77
N THR A 33 -4.81 0.10 4.39
CA THR A 33 -5.25 1.40 3.90
C THR A 33 -4.21 2.47 4.22
N LEU A 34 -3.93 3.35 3.26
CA LEU A 34 -3.15 4.56 3.41
C LEU A 34 -4.12 5.76 3.37
N PHE A 35 -4.24 6.44 4.50
CA PHE A 35 -5.20 7.52 4.70
C PHE A 35 -4.63 8.86 4.26
N LYS A 36 -5.51 9.75 3.80
CA LYS A 36 -5.17 11.14 3.47
C LYS A 36 -4.54 11.83 4.69
N ALA A 37 -3.36 12.42 4.50
CA ALA A 37 -2.57 12.95 5.61
C ALA A 37 -2.14 14.43 5.46
N SER A 38 -2.60 15.11 4.41
CA SER A 38 -2.37 16.54 4.17
C SER A 38 -3.55 17.19 3.44
N ASP A 39 -3.41 18.45 3.00
CA ASP A 39 -4.43 19.14 2.19
C ASP A 39 -4.63 18.52 0.80
N PHE A 40 -3.68 17.72 0.31
CA PHE A 40 -3.79 17.04 -0.97
C PHE A 40 -4.76 15.86 -0.88
N ASP A 41 -5.67 15.75 -1.85
CA ASP A 41 -6.67 14.68 -1.93
C ASP A 41 -6.08 13.37 -2.46
N TYR A 42 -5.15 12.79 -1.69
CA TYR A 42 -4.63 11.44 -1.93
C TYR A 42 -5.11 10.46 -0.86
N THR A 43 -5.47 9.26 -1.29
CA THR A 43 -5.66 8.07 -0.46
C THR A 43 -4.95 6.90 -1.13
N GLY A 44 -4.85 5.74 -0.49
CA GLY A 44 -4.25 4.60 -1.16
C GLY A 44 -4.35 3.29 -0.39
N VAL A 45 -3.70 2.28 -0.96
CA VAL A 45 -3.55 0.95 -0.39
C VAL A 45 -2.09 0.53 -0.55
N LEU A 46 -1.53 -0.06 0.51
CA LEU A 46 -0.36 -0.91 0.42
C LEU A 46 -0.85 -2.36 0.30
N LYS A 47 -0.50 -3.04 -0.78
CA LYS A 47 -0.66 -4.49 -0.94
C LYS A 47 0.68 -5.18 -0.75
N VAL A 48 0.70 -6.21 0.09
CA VAL A 48 1.88 -7.03 0.36
C VAL A 48 1.61 -8.45 -0.11
N ARG A 49 2.47 -8.97 -0.97
CA ARG A 49 2.39 -10.34 -1.49
C ARG A 49 3.68 -11.09 -1.22
N GLU A 50 3.56 -12.34 -0.81
CA GLU A 50 4.72 -13.21 -0.69
C GLU A 50 5.02 -13.87 -2.04
N MET A 51 6.27 -13.76 -2.49
CA MET A 51 6.76 -14.41 -3.70
C MET A 51 7.13 -15.86 -3.40
N MET A 52 7.14 -16.71 -4.44
CA MET A 52 7.56 -18.11 -4.31
C MET A 52 8.99 -18.31 -3.79
N GLY A 53 9.85 -17.28 -3.87
CA GLY A 53 11.21 -17.28 -3.30
C GLY A 53 11.29 -16.92 -1.81
N GLY A 54 10.17 -16.49 -1.21
CA GLY A 54 10.08 -16.04 0.19
C GLY A 54 10.27 -14.54 0.38
N GLU A 55 10.64 -13.79 -0.66
CA GLU A 55 10.66 -12.33 -0.63
C GLU A 55 9.25 -11.74 -0.59
N LEU A 56 9.13 -10.52 -0.07
CA LEU A 56 7.87 -9.78 -0.04
C LEU A 56 7.89 -8.68 -1.11
N GLU A 57 6.84 -8.64 -1.93
CA GLU A 57 6.58 -7.51 -2.82
C GLU A 57 5.56 -6.58 -2.17
N LEU A 58 5.93 -5.30 -2.08
CA LEU A 58 5.10 -4.20 -1.56
C LEU A 58 4.66 -3.33 -2.73
N GLU A 59 3.38 -3.35 -3.06
CA GLU A 59 2.78 -2.46 -4.05
C GLU A 59 2.02 -1.33 -3.35
N ILE A 60 2.42 -0.09 -3.59
CA ILE A 60 1.64 1.08 -3.19
C ILE A 60 0.81 1.53 -4.40
N GLN A 61 -0.49 1.63 -4.21
CA GLN A 61 -1.41 2.23 -5.18
C GLN A 61 -2.12 3.42 -4.51
N LEU A 62 -1.90 4.62 -5.05
CA LEU A 62 -2.62 5.82 -4.63
C LEU A 62 -3.80 6.12 -5.55
N GLU A 63 -4.78 6.82 -4.99
CA GLU A 63 -5.89 7.46 -5.68
C GLU A 63 -5.78 8.97 -5.43
N GLY A 64 -5.93 9.77 -6.49
CA GLY A 64 -5.82 11.22 -6.42
C GLY A 64 -5.42 11.83 -7.76
N GLN A 65 -4.92 13.07 -7.74
CA GLN A 65 -4.52 13.76 -8.96
C GLN A 65 -3.26 13.14 -9.58
N ARG A 66 -3.31 12.87 -10.88
CA ARG A 66 -2.14 12.46 -11.68
C ARG A 66 -1.44 13.65 -12.34
N GLY A 67 -0.15 13.48 -12.56
CA GLY A 67 0.68 14.37 -13.38
C GLY A 67 0.93 13.78 -14.76
N GLU A 68 1.30 14.64 -15.71
CA GLU A 68 1.76 14.21 -17.04
C GLU A 68 3.29 14.09 -17.11
N GLU A 69 3.98 14.98 -16.40
CA GLU A 69 5.44 14.99 -16.30
C GLU A 69 5.94 14.04 -15.20
N PRO A 70 7.16 13.46 -15.35
CA PRO A 70 7.71 12.55 -14.37
C PRO A 70 7.98 13.28 -13.05
N TYR A 71 7.33 12.81 -12.00
CA TYR A 71 7.60 13.17 -10.60
C TYR A 71 7.33 11.95 -9.73
N PHE A 72 8.10 11.80 -8.66
CA PHE A 72 8.11 10.58 -7.86
C PHE A 72 7.98 10.94 -6.38
N PHE A 73 6.87 10.56 -5.76
CA PHE A 73 6.63 10.78 -4.34
C PHE A 73 7.43 9.77 -3.50
N PRO A 74 8.36 10.21 -2.63
CA PRO A 74 9.13 9.30 -1.79
C PRO A 74 8.22 8.53 -0.84
N ALA A 75 8.49 7.23 -0.69
CA ALA A 75 7.74 6.37 0.21
C ALA A 75 8.69 5.69 1.20
N HIS A 76 8.28 5.62 2.47
CA HIS A 76 9.09 5.06 3.53
C HIS A 76 8.27 4.07 4.36
N LEU A 77 8.92 2.95 4.72
CA LEU A 77 8.50 2.09 5.81
C LEU A 77 9.25 2.54 7.07
N HIS A 78 8.51 2.79 8.14
CA HIS A 78 9.04 3.18 9.45
C HIS A 78 8.68 2.14 10.52
N PHE A 79 9.50 2.08 11.56
CA PHE A 79 9.13 1.39 12.80
C PHE A 79 8.17 2.24 13.65
N GLY A 80 7.33 1.61 14.45
CA GLY A 80 6.36 2.28 15.31
C GLY A 80 5.05 2.63 14.58
N THR A 81 4.07 3.15 15.33
CA THR A 81 2.85 3.74 14.78
C THR A 81 3.12 5.09 14.09
N TYR A 82 2.21 5.53 13.21
CA TYR A 82 2.39 6.77 12.44
C TYR A 82 2.52 8.05 13.31
N ASP A 83 2.00 8.01 14.53
CA ASP A 83 1.98 9.05 15.58
C ASP A 83 3.06 8.85 16.65
N ALA A 84 3.92 7.84 16.51
CA ALA A 84 5.04 7.65 17.42
C ALA A 84 6.03 8.81 17.32
N VAL A 85 6.47 9.35 18.46
CA VAL A 85 7.41 10.51 18.52
C VAL A 85 8.77 10.18 17.91
N ASP A 86 9.22 8.93 18.07
CA ASP A 86 10.42 8.40 17.45
C ASP A 86 10.03 7.22 16.57
N ALA A 87 10.23 7.38 15.27
CA ALA A 87 9.85 6.41 14.25
C ALA A 87 10.98 6.32 13.21
N PRO A 88 12.07 5.58 13.52
CA PRO A 88 13.18 5.45 12.58
C PRO A 88 12.73 4.76 11.29
N MET A 89 13.35 5.15 10.17
CA MET A 89 13.09 4.52 8.88
C MET A 89 13.58 3.07 8.91
N ALA A 90 12.68 2.13 8.64
CA ALA A 90 12.98 0.71 8.49
C ALA A 90 13.47 0.40 7.08
N HIS A 91 12.85 1.00 6.06
CA HIS A 91 13.25 0.82 4.66
C HIS A 91 12.82 2.01 3.80
N MET A 92 13.66 2.38 2.83
CA MET A 92 13.28 3.29 1.76
C MET A 92 12.59 2.49 0.66
N LEU A 93 11.34 2.81 0.35
CA LEU A 93 10.57 2.13 -0.69
C LEU A 93 10.79 2.81 -2.04
N ASP A 94 10.53 2.09 -3.12
CA ASP A 94 10.50 2.67 -4.46
C ASP A 94 9.42 3.76 -4.51
N PRO A 95 9.75 4.95 -5.07
CA PRO A 95 8.88 6.11 -4.97
C PRO A 95 7.68 5.99 -5.92
N VAL A 96 6.55 6.55 -5.51
CA VAL A 96 5.28 6.48 -6.27
C VAL A 96 5.35 7.44 -7.46
N ASP A 97 5.25 6.90 -8.68
CA ASP A 97 5.25 7.71 -9.91
C ASP A 97 3.90 8.45 -10.04
N ILE A 98 3.92 9.79 -10.11
CA ILE A 98 2.71 10.63 -10.19
C ILE A 98 1.85 10.31 -11.42
N ARG A 99 2.44 9.76 -12.49
CA ARG A 99 1.74 9.46 -13.75
C ARG A 99 0.91 8.19 -13.62
N THR A 100 1.38 7.24 -12.80
CA THR A 100 0.71 5.95 -12.59
C THR A 100 0.00 5.85 -11.24
N LEU A 101 0.40 6.67 -10.27
CA LEU A 101 0.09 6.57 -8.85
C LEU A 101 0.43 5.19 -8.27
N ARG A 102 1.52 4.58 -8.75
CA ARG A 102 1.97 3.26 -8.31
C ARG A 102 3.47 3.23 -8.03
N SER A 103 3.85 2.38 -7.09
CA SER A 103 5.22 1.85 -6.96
C SER A 103 5.19 0.39 -6.51
N THR A 104 6.27 -0.33 -6.80
CA THR A 104 6.46 -1.73 -6.42
C THR A 104 7.86 -1.90 -5.88
N THR A 105 8.00 -2.37 -4.65
CA THR A 105 9.28 -2.62 -3.98
C THR A 105 9.41 -4.09 -3.62
N ILE A 106 10.54 -4.73 -3.94
CA ILE A 106 10.90 -6.03 -3.36
C ILE A 106 11.62 -5.76 -2.04
N LEU A 107 11.00 -6.14 -0.92
CA LEU A 107 11.50 -5.79 0.41
C LEU A 107 12.82 -6.49 0.69
N GLY A 108 13.88 -5.69 0.86
CA GLY A 108 15.19 -6.16 1.28
C GLY A 108 15.32 -6.26 2.80
N ARG A 109 16.57 -6.26 3.27
CA ARG A 109 16.87 -6.12 4.70
C ARG A 109 16.41 -4.75 5.19
N LEU A 110 15.86 -4.73 6.39
CA LEU A 110 15.54 -3.50 7.10
C LEU A 110 16.82 -2.84 7.63
N SER A 111 16.70 -1.57 8.03
CA SER A 111 17.80 -0.78 8.60
C SER A 111 18.38 -1.39 9.89
N ASN A 112 17.57 -2.16 10.63
CA ASN A 112 18.00 -2.93 11.80
C ASN A 112 18.67 -4.28 11.45
N GLN A 113 18.96 -4.52 10.16
CA GLN A 113 19.57 -5.74 9.60
C GLN A 113 18.69 -6.99 9.55
N GLU A 114 17.44 -6.93 10.01
CA GLU A 114 16.48 -8.04 9.91
C GLU A 114 15.91 -8.18 8.50
N SER A 115 15.50 -9.40 8.17
CA SER A 115 14.69 -9.72 7.00
C SER A 115 13.34 -10.22 7.49
N LEU A 116 12.26 -9.83 6.82
CA LEU A 116 10.91 -10.25 7.16
C LEU A 116 10.44 -11.31 6.18
N ASP A 117 9.86 -12.38 6.70
CA ASP A 117 8.91 -13.22 5.97
C ASP A 117 7.49 -12.64 6.13
N PHE A 118 6.51 -13.28 5.49
CA PHE A 118 5.14 -12.77 5.47
C PHE A 118 4.52 -12.63 6.86
N ASP A 119 4.71 -13.62 7.74
CA ASP A 119 4.21 -13.57 9.11
C ASP A 119 4.96 -12.52 9.94
N GLY A 120 6.26 -12.35 9.73
CA GLY A 120 7.07 -11.29 10.31
C GLY A 120 6.54 -9.91 9.93
N PHE A 121 6.20 -9.70 8.65
CA PHE A 121 5.61 -8.43 8.19
C PHE A 121 4.26 -8.15 8.85
N LYS A 122 3.39 -9.15 8.97
CA LYS A 122 2.08 -9.00 9.63
C LYS A 122 2.18 -8.70 11.13
N ASN A 123 3.31 -9.02 11.77
CA ASN A 123 3.57 -8.73 13.17
C ASN A 123 4.46 -7.50 13.39
N LEU A 124 4.89 -6.83 12.30
CA LEU A 124 5.73 -5.64 12.39
C LEU A 124 4.96 -4.52 13.10
N ASP A 125 5.59 -3.89 14.08
CA ASP A 125 5.18 -2.57 14.57
C ASP A 125 5.73 -1.53 13.60
N GLY A 126 4.92 -1.15 12.61
CA GLY A 126 5.33 -0.21 11.58
C GLY A 126 4.21 0.59 10.94
N HIS A 127 4.62 1.52 10.07
CA HIS A 127 3.72 2.31 9.25
C HIS A 127 4.39 2.76 7.94
N ILE A 128 3.56 3.13 6.97
CA ILE A 128 3.97 3.74 5.71
C ILE A 128 3.67 5.24 5.73
N LYS A 129 4.58 6.03 5.16
CA LYS A 129 4.34 7.43 4.78
C LYS A 129 4.78 7.67 3.33
N VAL A 130 3.99 8.44 2.59
CA VAL A 130 4.35 8.94 1.26
C VAL A 130 4.44 10.46 1.32
N HIS A 131 5.58 11.01 0.91
CA HIS A 131 5.91 12.43 1.00
C HIS A 131 5.66 13.15 -0.32
N LEU A 132 5.38 14.45 -0.27
CA LEU A 132 5.29 15.27 -1.46
C LEU A 132 6.66 15.38 -2.15
N ALA A 133 7.73 15.64 -1.40
CA ALA A 133 9.08 15.81 -1.94
C ALA A 133 10.13 15.02 -1.14
N ASP A 134 11.29 14.77 -1.77
CA ASP A 134 12.44 14.09 -1.14
C ASP A 134 13.28 15.00 -0.24
N SER A 135 13.07 16.31 -0.34
CA SER A 135 13.91 17.31 0.30
C SER A 135 13.20 18.66 0.40
N GLY A 136 13.79 19.59 1.14
CA GLY A 136 13.24 20.93 1.34
C GLY A 136 12.00 20.96 2.26
N PRO A 137 11.28 22.10 2.31
CA PRO A 137 10.10 22.25 3.16
C PRO A 137 8.98 21.26 2.83
N GLU A 138 8.84 20.89 1.55
CA GLU A 138 7.80 19.98 1.05
C GLU A 138 8.01 18.53 1.49
N TYR A 139 9.20 18.17 1.98
CA TYR A 139 9.44 16.87 2.62
C TYR A 139 8.52 16.62 3.82
N GLN A 140 8.14 17.68 4.55
CA GLN A 140 7.25 17.55 5.71
C GLN A 140 5.78 17.37 5.30
N VAL A 141 5.44 17.53 4.02
CA VAL A 141 4.09 17.30 3.51
C VAL A 141 3.93 15.81 3.25
N ILE A 142 3.15 15.14 4.09
CA ILE A 142 2.84 13.72 3.96
C ILE A 142 1.50 13.60 3.23
N LEU A 143 1.51 13.02 2.03
CA LEU A 143 0.33 12.85 1.19
C LEU A 143 -0.61 11.80 1.80
N VAL A 144 -0.06 10.64 2.15
CA VAL A 144 -0.77 9.57 2.82
C VAL A 144 0.08 8.92 3.91
N ALA A 145 -0.59 8.39 4.94
CA ALA A 145 0.02 7.59 5.99
C ALA A 145 -0.89 6.42 6.39
N GLY A 146 -0.31 5.31 6.84
CA GLY A 146 -1.08 4.18 7.32
C GLY A 146 -0.24 3.24 8.18
N ASN A 147 -0.75 2.87 9.34
CA ASN A 147 -0.21 1.79 10.16
C ASN A 147 -0.26 0.46 9.40
N ILE A 148 0.75 -0.38 9.57
CA ILE A 148 0.84 -1.71 8.95
C ILE A 148 1.25 -2.76 9.99
N GLY A 149 1.26 -4.03 9.58
CA GLY A 149 1.60 -5.13 10.47
C GLY A 149 0.60 -5.27 11.62
N ALA A 150 1.09 -5.19 12.85
CA ALA A 150 0.29 -5.35 14.06
C ALA A 150 -0.43 -4.07 14.51
N ASN A 151 -0.12 -2.93 13.90
CA ASN A 151 -0.66 -1.64 14.30
C ASN A 151 -2.10 -1.44 13.79
N ASP A 152 -2.91 -0.68 14.54
CA ASP A 152 -4.31 -0.42 14.18
C ASP A 152 -4.40 0.39 12.87
N ASN A 153 -4.98 -0.22 11.84
CA ASN A 153 -5.22 0.38 10.52
C ASN A 153 -6.72 0.65 10.27
N ASN A 154 -7.53 0.84 11.32
CA ASN A 154 -8.93 1.20 11.15
C ASN A 154 -9.11 2.67 10.73
N PRO A 155 -9.94 2.98 9.70
CA PRO A 155 -10.23 4.35 9.31
C PRO A 155 -10.74 5.26 10.43
N GLY A 156 -11.47 4.72 11.42
CA GLY A 156 -12.00 5.48 12.56
C GLY A 156 -10.96 5.81 13.63
N SER A 157 -9.79 5.18 13.60
CA SER A 157 -8.67 5.41 14.53
C SER A 157 -7.58 6.29 13.95
N PHE A 158 -7.64 6.60 12.64
CA PHE A 158 -6.65 7.44 11.98
C PHE A 158 -6.92 8.92 12.26
N ASP A 159 -5.91 9.63 12.76
CA ASP A 159 -5.94 11.06 13.03
C ASP A 159 -4.65 11.70 12.50
N SER A 160 -4.74 12.38 11.36
CA SER A 160 -3.60 13.03 10.73
C SER A 160 -3.02 14.18 11.55
N GLU A 161 -3.78 14.76 12.49
CA GLU A 161 -3.30 15.88 13.34
C GLU A 161 -2.27 15.41 14.38
N ASN A 162 -2.30 14.14 14.77
CA ASN A 162 -1.36 13.55 15.73
C ASN A 162 -0.13 12.91 15.06
N MET A 163 -0.07 12.91 13.73
CA MET A 163 1.00 12.27 12.99
C MET A 163 2.35 12.96 13.22
N THR A 164 3.39 12.18 13.49
CA THR A 164 4.76 12.69 13.62
C THR A 164 5.33 13.05 12.24
N LEU A 165 5.88 14.26 12.13
CA LEU A 165 6.60 14.68 10.92
C LEU A 165 7.96 13.98 10.83
N CYS A 166 8.30 13.48 9.64
CA CYS A 166 9.62 12.94 9.40
C CYS A 166 10.65 14.08 9.36
N SER A 167 11.86 13.82 9.88
CA SER A 167 13.01 14.71 9.71
C SER A 167 13.90 14.18 8.59
N PRO A 168 14.37 15.04 7.66
CA PRO A 168 15.27 14.62 6.59
C PRO A 168 16.73 14.42 7.07
N TYR A 169 17.01 14.56 8.37
CA TYR A 169 18.38 14.62 8.93
C TYR A 169 18.75 13.46 9.87
N PHE A 170 18.04 12.34 9.84
CA PHE A 170 18.41 11.13 10.60
C PHE A 170 19.23 10.17 9.76
#